data_AF-A0A950Y044-F1
#
_entry.id   AF-A0A950Y044-F1
#
_cell.length_a   1.000
_cell.length_b   1.000
_cell.length_c   1.000
_cell.angle_alpha   90.00
_cell.angle_beta   90.00
_cell.angle_gamma   90.00
#
_symmetry.space_group_name_H-M   'P 1'
#
loop_
_entity.id
_entity.type
_entity.pdbx_description
1 polymer ?
#
loop_
_entity_poly.entity_id
_entity_poly.type
_entity_poly.pdbx_seq_one_letter_code
_entity_poly.pdbx_strand_id
1 'polypeptide(L)'
;MIRISGRNLGLAVKVNAQLDAGRLPFVLGGAIVFFGEAPAALISVQNTSIVCFVPFEIAQPAQVTVSLNGTLSNSVRVGVQASASQILSIANQDGTPNSAANPAYAGSVITLYVSGLGQTNPPGVDGLRNSRAAAGSAGARGREYAKRGDTNPIRRQRAGVDRRNHAD
;
A
#
# COMPACT_ATOMS: atom_id res chain seq x y z
N MET A 1 -11.37 6.89 -9.06
CA MET A 1 -11.15 6.68 -10.52
C MET A 1 -12.29 7.33 -11.25
N ILE A 2 -12.02 8.06 -12.33
CA ILE A 2 -13.05 8.63 -13.19
C ILE A 2 -12.75 8.35 -14.67
N ARG A 3 -13.76 8.53 -15.52
CA ARG A 3 -13.63 8.53 -16.97
C ARG A 3 -14.00 9.90 -17.52
N ILE A 4 -13.08 10.50 -18.26
CA ILE A 4 -13.32 11.73 -19.03
C ILE A 4 -13.66 11.30 -20.46
N SER A 5 -14.77 11.77 -21.00
CA SER A 5 -15.22 11.48 -22.36
C SER A 5 -15.12 12.74 -23.23
N GLY A 6 -14.78 12.58 -24.50
CA GLY A 6 -14.65 13.71 -25.42
C GLY A 6 -14.26 13.28 -26.84
N ARG A 7 -13.63 14.19 -27.57
CA ARG A 7 -13.01 13.94 -28.88
C ARG A 7 -11.61 14.53 -28.89
N ASN A 8 -10.70 13.93 -29.64
CA ASN A 8 -9.30 14.36 -29.79
C ASN A 8 -8.53 14.44 -28.46
N LEU A 9 -8.88 13.59 -27.49
CA LEU A 9 -8.21 13.52 -26.18
C LEU A 9 -6.89 12.72 -26.20
N GLY A 10 -6.61 12.04 -27.31
CA GLY A 10 -5.44 11.17 -27.46
C GLY A 10 -5.44 10.44 -28.80
N LEU A 11 -4.59 9.42 -28.90
CA LEU A 11 -4.45 8.62 -30.11
C LEU A 11 -5.69 7.75 -30.40
N ALA A 12 -5.91 7.39 -31.67
CA ALA A 12 -6.99 6.50 -32.07
C ALA A 12 -6.87 5.10 -31.43
N VAL A 13 -5.64 4.60 -31.31
CA VAL A 13 -5.33 3.36 -30.59
C VAL A 13 -5.25 3.65 -29.10
N LYS A 14 -5.92 2.84 -28.29
CA LYS A 14 -5.88 2.96 -26.83
C LYS A 14 -4.48 2.64 -26.30
N VAL A 15 -3.94 3.54 -25.50
CA VAL A 15 -2.70 3.35 -24.75
C VAL A 15 -3.07 3.04 -23.30
N ASN A 16 -2.55 1.93 -22.77
CA ASN A 16 -2.69 1.58 -21.35
C ASN A 16 -1.41 1.94 -20.60
N ALA A 17 -1.55 2.43 -19.38
CA ALA A 17 -0.43 2.70 -18.51
C ALA A 17 0.34 1.42 -18.18
N GLN A 18 1.65 1.56 -17.98
CA GLN A 18 2.48 0.59 -17.29
C GLN A 18 2.91 1.20 -15.96
N LEU A 19 3.00 0.37 -14.93
CA LEU A 19 3.54 0.81 -13.65
C LEU A 19 5.06 0.90 -13.75
N ASP A 20 5.62 1.99 -13.27
CA ASP A 20 7.05 2.16 -13.07
C ASP A 20 7.34 2.34 -11.58
N ALA A 21 8.14 1.45 -11.00
CA ALA A 21 8.37 1.35 -9.56
C ALA A 21 7.06 1.39 -8.71
N GLY A 22 5.97 0.82 -9.24
CA GLY A 22 4.66 0.82 -8.58
C GLY A 22 3.87 2.13 -8.72
N ARG A 23 4.31 3.07 -9.57
CA ARG A 23 3.65 4.34 -9.85
C ARG A 23 3.02 4.38 -11.24
N LEU A 24 1.82 4.95 -11.34
CA LEU A 24 1.16 5.30 -12.60
C LEU A 24 1.77 6.58 -13.20
N PRO A 25 1.81 6.70 -14.54
CA PRO A 25 2.33 7.88 -15.21
C PRO A 25 1.35 9.05 -15.15
N PHE A 26 1.88 10.28 -15.16
CA PHE A 26 1.11 11.53 -15.29
C PHE A 26 1.08 12.06 -16.72
N VAL A 27 1.84 11.41 -17.62
CA VAL A 27 1.82 11.66 -19.07
C VAL A 27 1.67 10.31 -19.77
N LEU A 28 0.67 10.16 -20.63
CA LEU A 28 0.42 8.89 -21.33
C LEU A 28 -0.05 9.15 -22.75
N GLY A 29 0.67 8.62 -23.74
CA GLY A 29 0.33 8.85 -25.16
C GLY A 29 0.30 10.34 -25.55
N GLY A 30 1.13 11.16 -24.90
CA GLY A 30 1.19 12.61 -25.10
C GLY A 30 0.14 13.42 -24.34
N ALA A 31 -0.79 12.77 -23.64
CA ALA A 31 -1.84 13.43 -22.86
C ALA A 31 -1.42 13.68 -21.41
N ILE A 32 -1.82 14.83 -20.88
CA ILE A 32 -1.80 15.20 -19.45
C ILE A 32 -3.20 15.66 -19.08
N VAL A 33 -3.73 15.21 -17.95
CA VAL A 33 -5.01 15.69 -17.42
C VAL A 33 -4.74 16.52 -16.18
N PHE A 34 -5.27 17.74 -16.16
CA PHE A 34 -5.18 18.66 -15.03
C PHE A 34 -6.52 18.78 -14.32
N PHE A 35 -6.50 18.73 -12.99
CA PHE A 35 -7.58 19.17 -12.12
C PHE A 35 -7.12 20.43 -11.40
N GLY A 36 -7.60 21.60 -11.83
CA GLY A 36 -6.98 22.87 -11.49
C GLY A 36 -5.55 22.88 -12.03
N GLU A 37 -4.58 22.98 -11.14
CA GLU A 37 -3.15 22.94 -11.46
C GLU A 37 -2.51 21.55 -11.24
N ALA A 38 -3.24 20.62 -10.62
CA ALA A 38 -2.72 19.31 -10.25
C ALA A 38 -2.84 18.29 -11.40
N PRO A 39 -1.74 17.63 -11.82
CA PRO A 39 -1.79 16.59 -12.83
C PRO A 39 -2.35 15.27 -12.26
N ALA A 40 -3.17 14.58 -13.03
CA ALA A 40 -3.79 13.31 -12.66
C ALA A 40 -2.95 12.10 -13.08
N ALA A 41 -2.94 11.06 -12.23
CA ALA A 41 -2.36 9.77 -12.58
C ALA A 41 -3.24 9.03 -13.60
N LEU A 42 -2.66 8.61 -14.72
CA LEU A 42 -3.37 8.07 -15.88
C LEU A 42 -3.35 6.54 -15.90
N ILE A 43 -4.49 5.93 -16.20
CA ILE A 43 -4.66 4.48 -16.39
C ILE A 43 -4.69 4.13 -17.88
N SER A 44 -5.45 4.90 -18.67
CA SER A 44 -5.51 4.70 -20.11
C SER A 44 -5.95 5.95 -20.84
N VAL A 45 -5.44 6.14 -22.06
CA VAL A 45 -5.76 7.26 -22.95
C VAL A 45 -6.16 6.71 -24.31
N GLN A 46 -7.25 7.23 -24.86
CA GLN A 46 -7.67 7.05 -26.24
C GLN A 46 -8.36 8.34 -26.73
N ASN A 47 -8.57 8.44 -28.04
CA ASN A 47 -9.15 9.61 -28.71
C ASN A 47 -10.44 10.13 -28.06
N THR A 48 -11.30 9.23 -27.57
CA THR A 48 -12.62 9.59 -27.02
C THR A 48 -12.74 9.45 -25.51
N SER A 49 -11.69 8.99 -24.83
CA SER A 49 -11.78 8.66 -23.41
C SER A 49 -10.42 8.66 -22.73
N ILE A 50 -10.37 9.22 -21.52
CA ILE A 50 -9.26 9.07 -20.59
C ILE A 50 -9.78 8.49 -19.29
N VAL A 51 -9.07 7.51 -18.74
CA VAL A 51 -9.34 6.96 -17.39
C VAL A 51 -8.17 7.33 -16.49
N CYS A 52 -8.46 7.96 -15.36
CA CYS A 52 -7.46 8.48 -14.44
C CYS A 52 -7.96 8.49 -12.98
N PHE A 53 -7.05 8.76 -12.06
CA PHE A 53 -7.38 9.10 -10.68
C PHE A 53 -7.36 10.62 -10.49
N VAL A 54 -8.36 11.13 -9.76
CA VAL A 54 -8.35 12.52 -9.29
C VAL A 54 -7.24 12.64 -8.23
N PRO A 55 -6.35 13.65 -8.31
CA PRO A 55 -5.32 13.89 -7.30
C PRO A 55 -5.91 14.08 -5.89
N PHE A 56 -5.23 13.57 -4.86
CA PHE A 56 -5.75 13.59 -3.48
C PHE A 56 -5.95 15.01 -2.91
N GLU A 57 -5.20 16.00 -3.39
CA GLU A 57 -5.32 17.41 -3.00
C GLU A 57 -6.62 18.08 -3.50
N ILE A 58 -7.32 17.46 -4.44
CA ILE A 58 -8.55 18.03 -5.02
C ILE A 58 -9.75 17.73 -4.12
N ALA A 59 -10.03 18.66 -3.20
CA ALA A 59 -11.14 18.58 -2.25
C ALA A 59 -12.33 19.50 -2.58
N GLN A 60 -12.16 20.41 -3.55
CA GLN A 60 -13.16 21.40 -3.96
C GLN A 60 -13.44 21.29 -5.46
N PRO A 61 -14.60 21.77 -5.95
CA PRO A 61 -14.90 21.78 -7.38
C PRO A 61 -13.74 22.37 -8.20
N ALA A 62 -13.26 21.62 -9.19
CA ALA A 62 -12.05 21.92 -9.93
C ALA A 62 -12.37 22.08 -11.42
N GLN A 63 -11.49 22.81 -12.11
CA GLN A 63 -11.50 22.89 -13.58
C GLN A 63 -10.70 21.73 -14.14
N VAL A 64 -11.30 20.93 -15.02
CA VAL A 64 -10.63 19.82 -15.69
C VAL A 64 -10.26 20.23 -17.11
N THR A 65 -8.98 20.12 -17.43
CA THR A 65 -8.45 20.39 -18.78
C THR A 65 -7.52 19.26 -19.19
N VAL A 66 -7.53 18.90 -20.48
CA VAL A 66 -6.61 17.93 -21.06
C VAL A 66 -5.62 18.68 -21.95
N SER A 67 -4.33 18.43 -21.76
CA SER A 67 -3.29 18.82 -22.72
C SER A 67 -2.89 17.62 -23.54
N LEU A 68 -2.89 17.73 -24.87
CA LEU A 68 -2.36 16.72 -25.79
C LEU A 68 -1.20 17.34 -26.57
N ASN A 69 0.03 16.89 -26.30
CA ASN A 69 1.25 17.40 -26.91
C ASN A 69 1.36 18.95 -26.85
N GLY A 70 0.94 19.55 -25.73
CA GLY A 70 0.95 21.00 -25.51
C GLY A 70 -0.31 21.73 -25.95
N THR A 71 -1.21 21.12 -26.74
CA THR A 71 -2.49 21.73 -27.11
C THR A 71 -3.53 21.46 -26.02
N LEU A 72 -4.16 22.51 -25.49
CA LEU A 72 -5.20 22.40 -24.46
C LEU A 72 -6.59 22.17 -25.06
N SER A 73 -7.40 21.38 -24.36
CA SER A 73 -8.84 21.26 -24.58
C SER A 73 -9.60 22.47 -24.02
N ASN A 74 -10.92 22.51 -24.26
CA ASN A 74 -11.79 23.32 -23.41
C ASN A 74 -11.72 22.83 -21.95
N SER A 75 -11.97 23.75 -21.02
CA SER A 75 -12.08 23.42 -19.59
C SER A 75 -13.52 23.03 -19.23
N VAL A 76 -13.67 22.06 -18.32
CA VAL A 76 -14.96 21.65 -17.76
C VAL A 76 -14.89 21.71 -16.25
N ARG A 77 -15.82 22.44 -15.63
CA ARG A 77 -15.92 22.50 -14.16
C ARG A 77 -16.59 21.24 -13.65
N VAL A 78 -15.92 20.51 -12.76
CA VAL A 78 -16.46 19.30 -12.14
C VAL A 78 -16.68 19.53 -10.66
N GLY A 79 -17.80 19.02 -10.14
CA GLY A 79 -18.03 18.95 -8.70
C GLY A 79 -17.14 17.87 -8.08
N VAL A 80 -16.76 18.07 -6.82
CA VAL A 80 -16.06 17.06 -6.02
C VAL A 80 -16.99 16.68 -4.87
N GLN A 81 -17.16 15.38 -4.65
CA GLN A 81 -17.94 14.85 -3.54
C GLN A 81 -17.00 14.20 -2.54
N ALA A 82 -17.37 14.27 -1.26
CA ALA A 82 -16.65 13.58 -0.21
C ALA A 82 -16.59 12.07 -0.51
N SER A 83 -15.42 11.47 -0.26
CA SER A 83 -15.25 10.03 -0.40
C SER A 83 -16.15 9.32 0.61
N ALA A 84 -16.90 8.31 0.16
CA ALA A 84 -17.77 7.51 0.99
C ALA A 84 -17.14 6.13 1.22
N SER A 85 -16.61 5.91 2.43
CA SER A 85 -15.97 4.64 2.77
C SER A 85 -16.98 3.52 2.93
N GLN A 86 -16.68 2.36 2.38
CA GLN A 86 -17.50 1.16 2.52
C GLN A 86 -16.63 -0.04 2.87
N ILE A 87 -17.05 -0.83 3.87
CA ILE A 87 -16.52 -2.18 4.11
C ILE A 87 -17.25 -3.12 3.16
N LEU A 88 -16.49 -3.79 2.31
CA LEU A 88 -16.99 -4.74 1.31
C LEU A 88 -16.98 -6.17 1.86
N SER A 89 -15.92 -6.54 2.58
CA SER A 89 -15.81 -7.83 3.26
C SER A 89 -14.72 -7.81 4.33
N ILE A 90 -14.79 -8.77 5.24
CA ILE A 90 -13.79 -8.99 6.29
C ILE A 90 -13.34 -10.44 6.19
N ALA A 91 -12.03 -10.64 6.12
CA ALA A 91 -11.42 -11.97 6.13
C ALA A 91 -10.58 -12.17 7.40
N ASN A 92 -10.60 -13.39 7.92
CA ASN A 92 -9.69 -13.87 8.95
C ASN A 92 -8.25 -13.96 8.40
N GLN A 93 -7.28 -14.22 9.29
CA GLN A 93 -5.85 -14.30 8.93
C GLN A 93 -5.54 -15.36 7.87
N ASP A 94 -6.36 -16.41 7.80
CA ASP A 94 -6.27 -17.50 6.83
C ASP A 94 -7.01 -17.22 5.52
N GLY A 95 -7.61 -16.03 5.38
CA GLY A 95 -8.38 -15.61 4.22
C GLY A 95 -9.85 -16.06 4.21
N THR A 96 -10.30 -16.83 5.22
CA THR A 96 -11.70 -17.23 5.32
C THR A 96 -12.60 -16.06 5.74
N PRO A 97 -13.90 -16.02 5.37
CA PRO A 97 -14.79 -14.93 5.80
C PRO A 97 -14.94 -14.87 7.32
N ASN A 98 -14.77 -13.68 7.89
CA ASN A 98 -15.05 -13.44 9.30
C ASN A 98 -16.58 -13.34 9.52
N SER A 99 -17.13 -14.16 10.41
CA SER A 99 -18.56 -14.15 10.74
C SER A 99 -18.82 -14.69 12.15
N ALA A 100 -20.06 -14.61 12.64
CA ALA A 100 -20.43 -15.19 13.93
C ALA A 100 -20.19 -16.72 13.99
N ALA A 101 -20.34 -17.42 12.87
CA ALA A 101 -20.08 -18.86 12.76
C ALA A 101 -18.61 -19.19 12.47
N ASN A 102 -17.81 -18.20 12.06
CA ASN A 102 -16.38 -18.34 11.77
C ASN A 102 -15.60 -17.11 12.28
N PRO A 103 -15.52 -16.91 13.62
CA PRO A 103 -14.88 -15.74 14.19
C PRO A 103 -13.36 -15.82 14.06
N ALA A 104 -12.72 -14.66 13.92
CA ALA A 104 -11.26 -14.56 14.05
C ALA A 104 -10.81 -15.00 15.45
N TYR A 105 -9.72 -15.75 15.54
CA TYR A 105 -9.10 -16.09 16.82
C TYR A 105 -8.59 -14.83 17.52
N ALA A 106 -8.68 -14.79 18.86
CA ALA A 106 -8.09 -13.70 19.63
C ALA A 106 -6.59 -13.58 19.34
N GLY A 107 -6.13 -12.34 19.06
CA GLY A 107 -4.73 -12.06 18.70
C GLY A 107 -4.37 -12.33 17.23
N SER A 108 -5.29 -12.85 16.41
CA SER A 108 -5.08 -12.97 14.96
C SER A 108 -5.35 -11.66 14.22
N VAL A 109 -4.86 -11.56 12.98
CA VAL A 109 -5.10 -10.41 12.10
C VAL A 109 -6.36 -10.64 11.26
N ILE A 110 -7.18 -9.60 11.09
CA ILE A 110 -8.23 -9.56 10.07
C ILE A 110 -7.83 -8.64 8.92
N THR A 111 -8.32 -8.94 7.72
CA THR A 111 -8.19 -8.08 6.53
C THR A 111 -9.54 -7.47 6.22
N LEU A 112 -9.62 -6.13 6.18
CA LEU A 112 -10.79 -5.40 5.71
C LEU A 112 -10.61 -5.07 4.23
N TYR A 113 -11.53 -5.51 3.40
CA TYR A 113 -11.65 -5.04 2.03
C TYR A 113 -12.55 -3.83 2.02
N VAL A 114 -11.99 -2.67 1.67
CA VAL A 114 -12.68 -1.38 1.76
C VAL A 114 -12.57 -0.62 0.45
N SER A 115 -13.58 0.19 0.15
CA SER A 115 -13.57 1.16 -0.95
C SER A 115 -13.82 2.56 -0.41
N GLY A 116 -13.51 3.58 -1.22
CA GLY A 116 -13.87 4.96 -0.89
C GLY A 116 -13.19 5.54 0.34
N LEU A 117 -11.96 5.12 0.65
CA LEU A 117 -11.18 5.70 1.75
C LEU A 117 -10.72 7.14 1.47
N GLY A 118 -10.58 7.51 0.19
CA GLY A 118 -9.95 8.78 -0.17
C GLY A 118 -8.49 8.83 0.31
N GLN A 119 -8.04 10.00 0.76
CA GLN A 119 -6.74 10.17 1.38
C GLN A 119 -6.71 9.55 2.79
N THR A 120 -5.66 8.81 3.13
CA THR A 120 -5.53 8.07 4.39
C THR A 120 -4.51 8.68 5.35
N ASN A 121 -4.37 8.11 6.55
CA ASN A 121 -3.24 8.37 7.45
C ASN A 121 -2.53 7.02 7.78
N PRO A 122 -1.27 6.79 7.36
CA PRO A 122 -0.39 7.68 6.58
C PRO A 122 -0.96 8.07 5.21
N PRO A 123 -0.58 9.25 4.66
CA PRO A 123 -1.08 9.72 3.38
C PRO A 123 -0.62 8.82 2.23
N GLY A 124 -1.56 8.51 1.35
CA GLY A 124 -1.28 7.99 0.03
C GLY A 124 -0.66 9.07 -0.86
N VAL A 125 0.05 8.62 -1.89
CA VAL A 125 0.70 9.49 -2.88
C VAL A 125 0.12 9.19 -4.24
N ASP A 126 -0.16 10.23 -5.02
CA ASP A 126 -0.81 10.08 -6.32
C ASP A 126 -0.04 9.16 -7.27
N GLY A 127 -0.82 8.27 -7.88
CA GLY A 127 -0.35 7.26 -8.81
C GLY A 127 0.42 6.11 -8.16
N LEU A 128 0.84 6.20 -6.89
CA LEU A 128 1.57 5.12 -6.23
C LEU A 128 0.61 4.04 -5.71
N ARG A 129 0.96 2.78 -6.00
CA ARG A 129 0.34 1.64 -5.35
C ARG A 129 0.64 1.70 -3.85
N ASN A 130 -0.40 1.60 -3.05
CA ASN A 130 -0.23 1.45 -1.60
C ASN A 130 0.50 0.11 -1.34
N SER A 131 1.74 0.18 -0.87
CA SER A 131 2.53 -1.00 -0.53
C SER A 131 2.79 -1.00 0.97
N ARG A 132 2.34 -2.05 1.65
CA ARG A 132 3.06 -2.49 2.84
C ARG A 132 4.42 -2.96 2.33
N ALA A 133 5.54 -2.46 2.86
CA ALA A 133 6.76 -3.24 2.81
C ALA A 133 6.38 -4.66 3.25
N ALA A 134 6.65 -5.67 2.41
CA ALA A 134 6.31 -7.05 2.73
C ALA A 134 6.79 -7.30 4.16
N ALA A 135 5.85 -7.57 5.08
CA ALA A 135 6.22 -8.01 6.40
C ALA A 135 6.90 -9.36 6.18
N GLY A 136 8.22 -9.34 6.09
CA GLY A 136 9.02 -10.52 5.85
C GLY A 136 8.77 -11.47 7.00
N SER A 137 8.02 -12.55 6.77
CA SER A 137 8.12 -13.76 7.57
C SER A 137 9.41 -14.50 7.18
N ALA A 138 10.55 -13.83 7.30
CA ALA A 138 11.84 -14.47 7.38
C ALA A 138 12.01 -14.99 8.81
N GLY A 139 11.59 -16.23 9.04
CA GLY A 139 11.64 -16.82 10.37
C GLY A 139 11.17 -18.26 10.46
N ALA A 140 11.42 -19.09 9.44
CA ALA A 140 11.41 -20.53 9.63
C ALA A 140 12.52 -20.91 10.62
N ARG A 141 12.20 -21.01 11.92
CA ARG A 141 13.08 -21.60 12.94
C ARG A 141 12.69 -23.05 13.17
N GLY A 142 13.04 -23.89 12.21
CA GLY A 142 13.33 -25.29 12.46
C GLY A 142 14.84 -25.49 12.43
N ARG A 143 15.47 -25.56 13.61
CA ARG A 143 16.75 -26.28 13.84
C ARG A 143 16.82 -26.74 15.29
N GLU A 144 16.58 -28.04 15.47
CA GLU A 144 17.52 -28.95 16.12
C GLU A 144 17.88 -28.71 17.60
N TYR A 145 17.17 -29.39 18.51
CA TYR A 145 17.64 -29.63 19.87
C TYR A 145 18.72 -30.72 19.86
N ALA A 146 19.95 -30.33 19.60
CA ALA A 146 21.11 -31.20 19.78
C ALA A 146 21.63 -31.14 21.23
N LYS A 147 21.53 -32.30 21.89
CA LYS A 147 22.23 -32.83 23.08
C LYS A 147 22.82 -31.86 24.12
N ARG A 148 22.32 -32.03 25.36
CA ARG A 148 23.00 -31.65 26.61
C ARG A 148 24.42 -32.23 26.62
N GLY A 149 25.41 -31.36 26.67
CA GLY A 149 26.80 -31.67 26.99
C GLY A 149 27.22 -30.80 28.16
N ASP A 150 27.43 -31.42 29.31
CA ASP A 150 28.03 -30.79 30.49
C ASP A 150 29.44 -30.29 30.18
N THR A 151 29.77 -29.08 30.62
CA THR A 151 31.00 -28.71 31.38
C THR A 151 31.16 -27.19 31.45
N ASN A 152 30.94 -26.63 32.64
CA ASN A 152 31.21 -25.22 32.97
C ASN A 152 32.66 -25.10 33.49
N PRO A 153 33.58 -24.34 32.84
CA PRO A 153 34.97 -24.27 33.25
C PRO A 153 35.29 -22.97 33.98
N ILE A 154 34.65 -22.67 35.13
CA ILE A 154 35.05 -21.53 35.96
C ILE A 154 34.97 -21.89 37.45
N ARG A 155 35.93 -22.69 37.93
CA ARG A 155 36.40 -22.59 39.34
C ARG A 155 37.75 -23.30 39.54
N ARG A 156 38.84 -22.67 39.11
CA ARG A 156 40.16 -22.91 39.68
C ARG A 156 40.87 -21.57 39.85
N GLN A 157 40.96 -21.09 41.08
CA GLN A 157 42.22 -20.61 41.66
C GLN A 157 42.05 -20.18 43.13
N ARG A 158 42.78 -20.93 43.99
CA ARG A 158 43.49 -20.51 45.23
C ARG A 158 42.59 -20.15 46.43
N ALA A 159 42.82 -20.59 47.65
CA ALA A 159 44.07 -20.91 48.33
C ALA A 159 43.92 -22.08 49.33
N GLY A 160 45.03 -22.77 49.61
CA GLY A 160 45.13 -23.77 50.68
C GLY A 160 45.44 -23.16 52.05
N VAL A 161 45.81 -24.05 52.98
CA VAL A 161 46.07 -23.88 54.44
C VAL A 161 44.82 -24.19 55.27
N ASP A 162 44.79 -25.06 56.27
CA ASP A 162 45.63 -26.15 56.79
C ASP A 162 44.70 -26.91 57.76
N ARG A 163 44.85 -28.23 57.89
CA ARG A 163 44.04 -29.06 58.79
C ARG A 163 44.44 -28.81 60.24
N ARG A 164 43.48 -28.66 61.15
CA ARG A 164 43.61 -29.18 62.52
C ARG A 164 42.25 -29.33 63.22
N ASN A 165 42.09 -30.51 63.82
CA ASN A 165 40.94 -31.00 64.58
C ASN A 165 40.70 -30.15 65.84
N HIS A 166 39.45 -30.10 66.33
CA HIS A 166 39.05 -30.65 67.63
C HIS A 166 37.55 -30.47 67.89
N ALA A 167 36.96 -31.51 68.47
CA ALA A 167 35.62 -31.53 69.04
C ALA A 167 35.60 -30.79 70.38
N ASP A 168 34.52 -30.05 70.64
CA ASP A 168 33.57 -30.22 71.76
C ASP A 168 32.37 -29.27 71.55
#